data_AF-T1K3L6-F1
#
_entry.id   AF-T1K3L6-F1
#
_cell.length_a   1.000
_cell.length_b   1.000
_cell.length_c   1.000
_cell.angle_alpha   90.00
_cell.angle_beta   90.00
_cell.angle_gamma   90.00
#
_symmetry.space_group_name_H-M   'P 1'
#
loop_
_entity.id
_entity.type
_entity.pdbx_description
1 polymer ?
#
loop_
_entity_poly.entity_id
_entity_poly.type
_entity_poly.pdbx_seq_one_letter_code
_entity_poly.pdbx_strand_id
1 'polypeptide(L)'
;MVRKLVIEENDNVTVVKGVEIDSDRKQSLIPSVEKNPACPLCRLNLKNLSYTDILIIGQFVDENGKMMPREDTRLCNRQFGIVKHLIRKAQTCRLLPRPKDWPEAAGTYDKLNSYYMYPYKRRDDMFWTVKDKYWK
;
A
#
# COMPACT_ATOMS: atom_id res chain seq x y z
N MET A 1 -6.27 18.85 -0.71
CA MET A 1 -7.74 18.83 -0.53
C MET A 1 -8.24 17.48 -0.99
N VAL A 2 -9.05 16.83 -0.17
CA VAL A 2 -9.73 15.56 -0.45
C VAL A 2 -11.20 15.89 -0.64
N ARG A 3 -11.86 15.26 -1.61
CA ARG A 3 -13.30 15.47 -1.85
C ARG A 3 -14.09 14.37 -1.18
N LYS A 4 -15.11 14.73 -0.40
CA LYS A 4 -16.02 13.79 0.24
C LYS A 4 -17.44 14.02 -0.26
N LEU A 5 -18.13 12.94 -0.61
CA LEU A 5 -19.55 12.98 -0.91
C LEU A 5 -20.35 12.83 0.39
N VAL A 6 -21.27 13.76 0.63
CA VAL A 6 -22.22 13.73 1.76
C VAL A 6 -23.62 13.58 1.17
N ILE A 7 -24.34 12.57 1.64
CA ILE A 7 -25.70 12.26 1.21
C ILE A 7 -26.62 12.56 2.40
N GLU A 8 -27.59 13.45 2.20
CA GLU A 8 -28.63 13.81 3.17
C GLU A 8 -29.99 13.38 2.59
N GLU A 9 -30.77 12.61 3.34
CA GLU A 9 -32.12 12.19 2.95
C GLU A 9 -33.14 12.89 3.85
N ASN A 10 -34.00 13.74 3.26
CA ASN A 10 -35.07 14.42 3.97
C ASN A 10 -36.40 14.11 3.28
N ASP A 11 -37.32 13.44 3.99
CA ASP A 11 -38.75 13.25 3.66
C ASP A 11 -39.07 13.11 2.14
N ASN A 12 -38.34 12.21 1.45
CA ASN A 12 -38.39 11.85 0.02
C ASN A 12 -37.46 12.62 -0.96
N VAL A 13 -36.56 13.47 -0.48
CA VAL A 13 -35.52 14.12 -1.32
C VAL A 13 -34.14 13.70 -0.84
N THR A 14 -33.35 13.13 -1.76
CA THR A 14 -31.92 12.81 -1.54
C THR A 14 -31.07 13.95 -2.08
N VAL A 15 -30.37 14.66 -1.19
CA VAL A 15 -29.43 15.73 -1.55
C VAL A 15 -28.00 15.20 -1.49
N VAL A 16 -27.30 15.25 -2.62
CA VAL A 16 -25.90 14.82 -2.74
C VAL A 16 -25.00 16.05 -2.84
N LYS A 17 -24.12 16.26 -1.85
CA LYS A 17 -23.17 17.38 -1.79
C LYS A 17 -21.74 16.88 -1.90
N GLY A 18 -20.91 17.59 -2.67
CA GLY A 18 -19.46 17.41 -2.70
C GLY A 18 -18.78 18.43 -1.80
N VAL A 19 -18.24 17.99 -0.66
CA VAL A 19 -17.52 18.87 0.28
C VAL A 19 -16.03 18.69 0.10
N GLU A 20 -15.31 19.80 -0.06
CA GLU A 20 -13.84 19.79 -0.07
C GLU A 20 -13.34 19.86 1.38
N ILE A 21 -12.55 18.85 1.76
CA ILE A 21 -11.99 18.69 3.09
C ILE A 21 -10.47 18.83 2.97
N ASP A 22 -9.86 19.53 3.92
CA ASP A 22 -8.40 19.57 3.98
C ASP A 22 -7.84 18.24 4.47
N SER A 23 -6.66 17.85 3.97
CA SER A 23 -6.04 16.61 4.45
C SER A 23 -5.50 16.82 5.87
N ASP A 24 -5.74 15.85 6.74
CA ASP A 24 -5.17 15.82 8.10
C ASP A 24 -3.65 15.93 8.11
N ARG A 25 -2.99 15.48 7.03
CA ARG A 25 -1.53 15.46 6.90
C ARG A 25 -0.94 16.81 6.49
N LYS A 26 -1.76 17.84 6.27
CA LYS A 26 -1.32 19.16 5.78
C LYS A 26 -0.21 19.78 6.64
N GLN A 27 -0.25 19.57 7.95
CA GLN A 27 0.75 20.10 8.88
C GLN A 27 2.09 19.35 8.83
N SER A 28 2.10 18.08 8.41
CA SER A 28 3.29 17.22 8.37
C SER A 28 3.89 17.11 6.96
N LEU A 29 3.47 17.98 6.03
CA LEU A 29 4.01 17.98 4.68
C LEU A 29 5.47 18.41 4.70
N ILE A 30 6.31 17.62 4.06
CA ILE A 30 7.73 17.94 3.89
C ILE A 30 7.80 19.18 2.97
N PRO A 31 8.53 20.24 3.35
CA PRO A 31 8.73 21.40 2.49
C PRO A 31 9.32 20.92 1.16
N SER A 32 8.78 21.40 0.04
CA SER A 32 9.23 20.94 -1.27
C SER A 32 10.70 21.31 -1.47
N VAL A 33 11.60 20.34 -1.26
CA VAL A 33 13.03 20.49 -1.55
C VAL A 33 13.18 20.59 -3.06
N GLU A 34 13.19 21.83 -3.55
CA GLU A 34 13.47 22.26 -4.92
C GLU A 34 12.53 21.75 -6.03
N LYS A 35 12.56 22.48 -7.16
CA LYS A 35 11.82 22.24 -8.41
C LYS A 35 12.34 20.99 -9.16
N ASN A 36 12.76 19.95 -8.45
CA ASN A 36 13.25 18.73 -9.09
C ASN A 36 12.04 17.97 -9.69
N PRO A 37 11.97 17.76 -11.02
CA PRO A 37 10.85 17.06 -11.66
C PRO A 37 10.75 15.57 -11.30
N ALA A 38 11.68 15.07 -10.47
CA ALA A 38 11.66 13.71 -9.96
C ALA A 38 10.41 13.40 -9.11
N CYS A 39 10.07 12.10 -9.07
CA CYS A 39 8.97 11.56 -8.30
C CYS A 39 9.13 11.84 -6.78
N PRO A 40 8.05 11.85 -5.98
CA PRO A 40 8.13 12.14 -4.54
C PRO A 40 9.18 11.30 -3.79
N LEU A 41 9.22 9.98 -4.02
CA LEU A 41 10.22 9.09 -3.40
C LEU A 41 11.65 9.33 -3.92
N CYS A 42 11.77 9.60 -5.21
CA CYS A 42 13.03 9.84 -5.89
C CYS A 42 13.70 11.12 -5.37
N ARG A 43 12.90 12.18 -5.20
CA ARG A 43 13.35 13.49 -4.70
C ARG A 43 13.84 13.41 -3.26
N LEU A 44 13.23 12.55 -2.45
CA LEU A 44 13.62 12.29 -1.06
C LEU A 44 14.74 11.24 -0.94
N ASN A 45 15.31 10.77 -2.06
CA ASN A 45 16.33 9.71 -2.10
C ASN A 45 15.92 8.40 -1.39
N LEU A 46 14.62 8.10 -1.31
CA LEU A 46 14.07 6.88 -0.75
C LEU A 46 14.16 5.74 -1.77
N LYS A 47 15.32 5.09 -1.86
CA LYS A 47 15.58 4.01 -2.84
C LYS A 47 15.38 2.59 -2.30
N ASN A 48 15.58 2.38 -1.00
CA ASN A 48 15.62 1.06 -0.37
C ASN A 48 14.45 0.87 0.59
N LEU A 49 13.22 0.96 0.09
CA LEU A 49 12.03 0.71 0.91
C LEU A 49 11.80 -0.79 1.11
N SER A 50 11.45 -1.14 2.34
CA SER A 50 11.02 -2.47 2.76
C SER A 50 9.50 -2.51 2.91
N TYR A 51 8.90 -3.70 2.90
CA TYR A 51 7.44 -3.83 3.08
C TYR A 51 6.99 -3.53 4.51
N THR A 52 7.94 -3.43 5.46
CA THR A 52 7.70 -3.04 6.86
C THR A 52 7.64 -1.52 7.04
N ASP A 53 8.03 -0.73 6.03
CA ASP A 53 7.97 0.75 6.07
C ASP A 53 6.54 1.26 5.83
N ILE A 54 5.62 0.84 6.69
CA ILE A 54 4.17 1.04 6.57
C ILE A 54 3.82 2.53 6.56
N LEU A 55 4.56 3.36 7.31
CA LEU A 55 4.31 4.80 7.40
C LEU A 55 4.55 5.54 6.07
N ILE A 56 5.43 5.00 5.22
CA ILE A 56 5.72 5.56 3.89
C ILE A 56 4.78 4.92 2.87
N ILE A 57 4.72 3.58 2.86
CA ILE A 57 3.98 2.84 1.86
C ILE A 57 2.46 3.04 2.00
N GLY A 58 1.95 3.09 3.23
CA GLY A 58 0.55 3.34 3.54
C GLY A 58 0.05 4.70 3.07
N GLN A 59 0.94 5.63 2.72
CA GLN A 59 0.54 6.90 2.11
C GLN A 59 -0.03 6.73 0.70
N PHE A 60 0.28 5.61 0.03
CA PHE A 60 -0.16 5.31 -1.33
C PHE A 60 -1.36 4.35 -1.37
N VAL A 61 -1.98 4.09 -0.22
CA VAL A 61 -3.10 3.16 -0.05
C VAL A 61 -4.30 3.92 0.47
N ASP A 62 -5.46 3.63 -0.11
CA ASP A 62 -6.75 4.16 0.28
C ASP A 62 -7.27 3.52 1.58
N GLU A 63 -8.29 4.11 2.20
CA GLU A 63 -8.94 3.58 3.41
C GLU A 63 -9.45 2.15 3.20
N ASN A 64 -9.89 1.84 1.98
CA ASN A 64 -10.34 0.52 1.58
C ASN A 64 -9.21 -0.50 1.40
N GLY A 65 -7.94 -0.13 1.57
CA GLY A 65 -6.79 -1.00 1.29
C GLY A 65 -6.43 -1.13 -0.19
N LYS A 66 -7.07 -0.36 -1.09
CA LYS A 66 -6.72 -0.34 -2.51
C LYS A 66 -5.54 0.61 -2.75
N MET A 67 -4.59 0.21 -3.57
CA MET A 67 -3.50 1.11 -4.00
C MET A 67 -4.06 2.23 -4.88
N MET A 68 -3.68 3.48 -4.61
CA MET A 68 -4.04 4.63 -5.43
C MET A 68 -3.46 4.53 -6.85
N PRO A 69 -4.12 5.12 -7.86
CA PRO A 69 -3.63 5.10 -9.23
C PRO A 69 -2.34 5.91 -9.39
N ARG A 70 -1.61 5.67 -10.48
CA ARG A 70 -0.29 6.25 -10.72
C ARG A 70 -0.36 7.77 -10.90
N GLU A 71 -1.43 8.23 -11.53
CA GLU A 71 -1.70 9.62 -11.85
C GLU A 71 -1.83 10.47 -10.59
N ASP A 72 -2.50 9.92 -9.57
CA ASP A 72 -2.72 10.58 -8.29
C ASP A 72 -1.46 10.50 -7.40
N THR A 73 -0.79 9.35 -7.37
CA THR A 73 0.43 9.16 -6.56
C THR A 73 1.65 9.90 -7.11
N ARG A 74 1.65 10.28 -8.40
CA ARG A 74 2.75 10.97 -9.10
C ARG A 74 4.10 10.25 -9.02
N LEU A 75 4.09 8.94 -8.83
CA LEU A 75 5.30 8.11 -8.83
C LEU A 75 5.80 7.87 -10.27
N CYS A 76 7.11 7.69 -10.44
CA CYS A 76 7.66 7.22 -11.72
C CYS A 76 7.32 5.73 -11.93
N ASN A 77 7.39 5.22 -13.17
CA ASN A 77 6.91 3.86 -13.48
C ASN A 77 7.64 2.80 -12.64
N ARG A 78 8.95 2.99 -12.49
CA ARG A 78 9.81 2.13 -11.68
C ARG A 78 9.37 2.12 -10.21
N GLN A 79 9.21 3.29 -9.60
CA GLN A 79 8.85 3.37 -8.17
C GLN A 79 7.41 2.90 -7.93
N PHE A 80 6.48 3.20 -8.84
CA PHE A 80 5.12 2.70 -8.75
C PHE A 80 5.07 1.16 -8.74
N GLY A 81 5.84 0.51 -9.61
CA GLY A 81 5.96 -0.96 -9.62
C GLY A 81 6.56 -1.54 -8.33
N ILE A 82 7.60 -0.90 -7.79
CA ILE A 82 8.23 -1.31 -6.52
C ILE A 82 7.24 -1.17 -5.37
N VAL A 83 6.62 0.01 -5.21
CA VAL A 83 5.65 0.28 -4.15
C VAL A 83 4.46 -0.67 -4.25
N LYS A 84 3.95 -0.94 -5.45
CA LYS A 84 2.88 -1.92 -5.67
C LYS A 84 3.25 -3.30 -5.13
N HIS A 85 4.48 -3.74 -5.37
CA HIS A 85 4.96 -5.02 -4.86
C HIS A 85 5.13 -5.03 -3.33
N LEU A 86 5.62 -3.92 -2.75
CA LEU A 86 5.77 -3.77 -1.31
C LEU A 86 4.41 -3.74 -0.58
N ILE A 87 3.42 -3.01 -1.13
CA ILE A 87 2.04 -3.00 -0.62
C ILE A 87 1.48 -4.42 -0.61
N ARG A 88 1.60 -5.15 -1.72
CA ARG A 88 1.09 -6.53 -1.81
C ARG A 88 1.75 -7.45 -0.76
N LYS A 89 3.06 -7.28 -0.52
CA LYS A 89 3.77 -8.00 0.55
C LYS A 89 3.21 -7.64 1.93
N ALA A 90 3.12 -6.36 2.25
CA ALA A 90 2.59 -5.87 3.51
C ALA A 90 1.15 -6.35 3.77
N GLN A 91 0.29 -6.34 2.75
CA GLN A 91 -1.08 -6.85 2.81
C GLN A 91 -1.15 -8.36 3.02
N THR A 92 -0.28 -9.12 2.36
CA THR A 92 -0.16 -10.57 2.60
C THR A 92 0.23 -10.83 4.05
N CYS A 93 1.14 -10.01 4.60
CA CYS A 93 1.57 -10.05 6.00
C CYS A 93 0.60 -9.43 7.00
N ARG A 94 -0.56 -8.92 6.55
CA ARG A 94 -1.55 -8.22 7.38
C ARG A 94 -1.02 -6.97 8.12
N LEU A 95 0.02 -6.35 7.58
CA LEU A 95 0.54 -5.06 8.04
C LEU A 95 -0.24 -3.87 7.47
N LEU A 96 -0.93 -4.08 6.35
CA LEU A 96 -1.81 -3.11 5.70
C LEU A 96 -3.18 -3.74 5.44
N PRO A 97 -4.26 -2.94 5.42
CA PRO A 97 -5.60 -3.44 5.08
C PRO A 97 -5.61 -4.00 3.67
N ARG A 98 -6.33 -5.11 3.50
CA ARG A 98 -6.55 -5.74 2.20
C ARG A 98 -7.80 -5.13 1.55
N PRO A 99 -7.80 -4.95 0.23
CA PRO A 99 -8.98 -4.49 -0.48
C PRO A 99 -10.08 -5.57 -0.46
N LYS A 100 -11.33 -5.14 -0.64
CA LYS A 100 -12.51 -6.03 -0.58
C LYS A 100 -12.45 -7.17 -1.62
N ASP A 101 -11.82 -6.93 -2.75
CA ASP A 101 -11.60 -7.88 -3.85
C ASP A 101 -10.31 -8.72 -3.68
N TRP A 102 -9.74 -8.78 -2.47
CA TRP A 102 -8.53 -9.57 -2.23
C TRP A 102 -8.81 -11.07 -2.38
N PRO A 103 -8.02 -11.81 -3.17
CA PRO A 103 -8.19 -13.24 -3.32
C PRO A 103 -7.80 -13.94 -2.01
N GLU A 104 -8.77 -14.55 -1.34
CA GLU A 104 -8.50 -15.40 -0.19
C GLU A 104 -7.68 -16.61 -0.64
N ALA A 105 -6.62 -16.94 0.11
CA ALA A 105 -5.88 -18.16 -0.15
C ALA A 105 -6.78 -19.38 0.16
N ALA A 106 -6.70 -20.41 -0.67
CA ALA A 106 -7.49 -21.62 -0.46
C ALA A 106 -7.20 -22.24 0.92
N GLY A 107 -8.27 -22.52 1.67
CA GLY A 107 -8.20 -23.19 2.98
C GLY A 107 -7.90 -22.27 4.16
N THR A 108 -7.37 -22.84 5.24
CA THR A 108 -7.13 -22.13 6.50
C THR A 108 -5.82 -21.32 6.52
N TYR A 109 -4.98 -21.47 5.49
CA TYR A 109 -3.65 -20.85 5.43
C TYR A 109 -3.69 -19.32 5.41
N ASP A 110 -4.75 -18.72 4.88
CA ASP A 110 -4.87 -17.26 4.90
C ASP A 110 -4.96 -16.70 6.34
N LYS A 111 -5.50 -17.50 7.27
CA LYS A 111 -5.62 -17.12 8.69
C LYS A 111 -4.30 -17.09 9.43
N LEU A 112 -3.27 -17.74 8.91
CA LEU A 112 -1.97 -17.83 9.56
C LEU A 112 -1.17 -16.54 9.38
N ASN A 113 -0.37 -16.20 10.40
CA ASN A 113 0.59 -15.11 10.29
C ASN A 113 1.66 -15.50 9.27
N SER A 114 1.85 -14.66 8.25
CA SER A 114 2.87 -14.88 7.22
C SER A 114 3.75 -13.65 7.10
N TYR A 115 5.06 -13.85 6.96
CA TYR A 115 6.03 -12.77 6.80
C TYR A 115 7.06 -13.14 5.72
N TYR A 116 7.54 -12.13 4.99
CA TYR A 116 8.59 -12.31 4.00
C TYR A 116 9.95 -12.12 4.67
N MET A 117 10.45 -13.14 5.38
CA MET A 117 11.84 -13.16 5.84
C MET A 117 12.77 -13.57 4.69
N TYR A 118 14.00 -13.08 4.75
CA TYR A 118 15.10 -13.60 3.96
C TYR A 118 15.74 -14.80 4.70
N PRO A 119 16.11 -15.89 4.02
CA PRO A 119 15.89 -16.17 2.60
C PRO A 119 14.39 -16.37 2.32
N TYR A 120 13.96 -16.00 1.11
CA TYR A 120 12.58 -16.21 0.67
C TYR A 120 12.27 -17.71 0.72
N LYS A 121 11.58 -18.15 1.79
CA LYS A 121 11.06 -19.51 1.86
C LYS A 121 9.99 -19.62 0.77
N ARG A 122 10.30 -20.28 -0.35
CA ARG A 122 9.24 -20.69 -1.28
C ARG A 122 8.29 -21.57 -0.49
N ARG A 123 7.00 -21.17 -0.43
CA ARG A 123 5.96 -21.92 0.30
C ARG A 123 5.84 -23.37 -0.20
N ASP A 124 6.33 -23.64 -1.41
CA ASP A 124 6.10 -24.90 -2.12
C ASP A 124 7.41 -25.66 -2.47
N ASP A 125 8.58 -25.20 -2.02
CA ASP A 125 9.76 -26.06 -2.15
C ASP A 125 9.60 -27.23 -1.18
N MET A 126 9.57 -28.44 -1.74
CA MET A 126 9.49 -29.67 -0.98
C MET A 126 10.56 -29.66 0.11
N PHE A 127 10.19 -30.02 1.35
CA PHE A 127 11.04 -29.90 2.55
C PHE A 127 12.49 -30.40 2.34
N TRP A 128 12.65 -31.47 1.55
CA TRP A 128 13.92 -32.10 1.18
C TRP A 128 14.87 -31.13 0.44
N THR A 129 14.34 -30.35 -0.52
CA THR A 129 15.10 -29.36 -1.30
C THR A 129 15.55 -28.19 -0.44
N VAL A 130 14.76 -27.83 0.58
CA VAL A 130 15.10 -26.74 1.51
C VAL A 130 16.19 -27.17 2.48
N LYS A 131 16.11 -28.40 3.01
CA LYS A 131 17.11 -28.97 3.92
C LYS A 131 18.50 -29.00 3.29
N ASP A 132 18.60 -29.49 2.05
CA ASP A 132 19.88 -29.68 1.37
C ASP A 132 20.57 -28.36 0.98
N LYS A 133 19.77 -27.31 0.73
CA LYS A 133 20.25 -26.03 0.22
C LYS A 133 20.59 -25.01 1.31
N TYR A 134 19.97 -25.09 2.49
CA TYR A 134 20.06 -24.05 3.52
C TYR A 134 20.50 -24.54 4.91
N TRP A 135 20.49 -25.85 5.20
CA TRP A 135 20.88 -26.41 6.51
C TRP A 135 22.17 -27.25 6.42
N LYS A 136 23.18 -26.74 5.71
CA LYS A 136 24.55 -27.24 5.87
C LYS A 136 25.12 -26.86 7.22
#